data_AF-A0A660SEQ4-F1
#
_entry.id   AF-A0A660SEQ4-F1
#
_cell.length_a   1.000
_cell.length_b   1.000
_cell.length_c   1.000
_cell.angle_alpha   90.00
_cell.angle_beta   90.00
_cell.angle_gamma   90.00
#
_symmetry.space_group_name_H-M   'P 1'
#
loop_
_entity.id
_entity.type
_entity.pdbx_description
1 polymer ?
#
loop_
_entity_poly.entity_id
_entity_poly.type
_entity_poly.pdbx_seq_one_letter_code
_entity_poly.pdbx_strand_id
1 'polypeptide(L)'
;MVLLIFSLFVVKDSFLFHFGHETVDSVPIRFNVIDYTQNGKILFLTKHGIIQIDSSLTGTVHPLPKQYQELKWYSHIFLLSPDEVLILAPESLTTIDAIALREGDYHLLGEARDRLYILESGIDTRRITALSLSSGKRVARRTFYDLDSAWILPDRIVIRRDTALMICDLNLKNERNIARISKSTKVFPYQDGILICDGGRLEVYGYGGEIRSRASVRKYLIRPGSRFLIGFDRERLMVV
;
A
#
# COMPACT_ATOMS: atom_id res chain seq x y z
N MET A 1 -1.94 -12.30 23.79
CA MET A 1 -1.64 -11.95 22.37
C MET A 1 -2.64 -10.98 21.73
N VAL A 2 -3.87 -10.83 22.26
CA VAL A 2 -4.86 -9.82 21.80
C VAL A 2 -4.53 -8.39 22.27
N LEU A 3 -3.74 -8.25 23.33
CA LEU A 3 -3.40 -6.96 23.94
C LEU A 3 -2.56 -6.03 23.04
N LEU A 4 -1.61 -6.59 22.26
CA LEU A 4 -0.70 -5.80 21.41
C LEU A 4 -1.42 -5.17 20.19
N ILE A 5 -2.51 -5.79 19.74
CA ILE A 5 -3.30 -5.32 18.59
C ILE A 5 -4.21 -4.15 19.00
N PHE A 6 -4.71 -4.15 20.24
CA PHE A 6 -5.49 -3.04 20.77
C PHE A 6 -4.63 -1.79 21.00
N SER A 7 -3.36 -1.95 21.38
CA SER A 7 -2.41 -0.84 21.49
C SER A 7 -2.16 -0.16 20.14
N LEU A 8 -2.09 -0.92 19.02
CA LEU A 8 -1.90 -0.36 17.68
C LEU A 8 -3.10 0.47 17.17
N PHE A 9 -4.33 0.15 17.59
CA PHE A 9 -5.52 0.91 17.20
C PHE A 9 -5.68 2.20 18.01
N VAL A 10 -5.29 2.20 19.29
CA VAL A 10 -5.26 3.41 20.15
C VAL A 10 -4.11 4.35 19.75
N VAL A 11 -3.06 3.81 19.14
CA VAL A 11 -1.89 4.54 18.64
C VAL A 11 -2.24 5.61 17.59
N LYS A 12 -3.37 5.50 16.88
CA LYS A 12 -3.79 6.53 15.92
C LYS A 12 -4.32 7.81 16.59
N ASP A 13 -4.83 7.71 17.81
CA ASP A 13 -5.44 8.82 18.57
C ASP A 13 -4.66 9.19 19.85
N SER A 14 -3.59 8.47 20.21
CA SER A 14 -2.85 8.70 21.47
C SER A 14 -1.37 8.31 21.36
N PHE A 15 -0.59 9.05 20.58
CA PHE A 15 0.87 9.04 20.71
C PHE A 15 1.34 10.27 21.50
N LEU A 16 1.39 10.12 22.83
CA LEU A 16 2.26 10.90 23.71
C LEU A 16 3.51 10.05 23.94
N PHE A 17 4.58 10.29 23.17
CA PHE A 17 5.87 9.67 23.47
C PHE A 17 6.53 10.41 24.63
N HIS A 18 6.92 9.68 25.67
CA HIS A 18 7.95 10.13 26.61
C HIS A 18 9.31 9.95 25.94
N PHE A 19 9.83 11.01 25.33
CA PHE A 19 11.28 11.12 25.16
C PHE A 19 11.87 11.35 26.54
N GLY A 20 12.87 10.55 26.92
CA GLY A 20 13.58 10.72 28.18
C GLY A 20 14.03 12.17 28.33
N HIS A 21 13.51 12.83 29.37
CA HIS A 21 13.86 14.19 29.81
C HIS A 21 13.85 15.28 28.74
N GLU A 22 12.72 15.46 28.05
CA GLU A 22 12.20 16.78 27.65
C GLU A 22 10.77 16.55 27.17
N THR A 23 9.79 17.11 27.88
CA THR A 23 8.39 17.15 27.44
C THR A 23 8.36 17.90 26.12
N VAL A 24 8.30 17.15 25.01
CA VAL A 24 7.99 17.72 23.70
C VAL A 24 6.54 18.18 23.78
N ASP A 25 6.35 19.46 24.05
CA ASP A 25 5.04 20.12 24.02
C ASP A 25 4.32 19.70 22.75
N SER A 26 3.17 19.05 22.94
CA SER A 26 2.11 18.71 21.98
C SER A 26 2.40 19.14 20.54
N VAL A 27 3.25 18.39 19.82
CA VAL A 27 3.35 18.55 18.38
C VAL A 27 2.12 17.87 17.80
N PRO A 28 1.18 18.60 17.17
CA PRO A 28 0.08 17.95 16.48
C PRO A 28 0.67 17.03 15.42
N ILE A 29 0.53 15.74 15.67
CA ILE A 29 0.92 14.64 14.80
C ILE A 29 0.01 14.72 13.55
N ARG A 30 0.37 15.61 12.62
CA ARG A 30 -0.06 15.53 11.21
C ARG A 30 0.90 14.58 10.50
N PHE A 31 1.03 13.35 10.98
CA PHE A 31 1.89 12.35 10.33
C PHE A 31 1.07 11.60 9.29
N ASN A 32 1.63 11.45 8.09
CA ASN A 32 1.26 10.34 7.22
C ASN A 32 1.80 9.07 7.88
N VAL A 33 1.03 8.52 8.82
CA VAL A 33 1.36 7.28 9.50
C VAL A 33 1.23 6.16 8.48
N ILE A 34 2.36 5.66 7.99
CA ILE A 34 2.44 4.45 7.18
C ILE A 34 3.15 3.42 8.03
N ASP A 35 2.37 2.70 8.83
CA ASP A 35 2.84 1.57 9.63
C ASP A 35 3.27 0.45 8.70
N TYR A 36 4.52 0.01 8.85
CA TYR A 36 5.01 -1.19 8.19
C TYR A 36 5.84 -2.00 9.17
N THR A 37 5.37 -3.22 9.43
CA THR A 37 6.03 -4.20 10.30
C THR A 37 6.76 -5.23 9.43
N GLN A 38 8.08 -5.11 9.33
CA GLN A 38 8.92 -6.16 8.76
C GLN A 38 10.10 -6.41 9.70
N ASN A 39 10.33 -7.68 10.04
CA ASN A 39 11.38 -8.11 10.98
C ASN A 39 11.31 -7.42 12.37
N GLY A 40 10.10 -7.09 12.84
CA GLY A 40 9.90 -6.46 14.15
C GLY A 40 10.26 -4.97 14.21
N LYS A 41 10.55 -4.33 13.08
CA LYS A 41 10.79 -2.89 12.97
C LYS A 41 9.50 -2.18 12.52
N ILE A 42 9.24 -0.99 13.05
CA ILE A 42 8.20 -0.06 12.60
C ILE A 42 8.87 1.21 12.13
N LEU A 43 8.52 1.70 10.94
CA LEU A 43 9.04 2.96 10.39
C LEU A 43 7.94 4.02 10.34
N PHE A 44 8.28 5.26 10.71
CA PHE A 44 7.40 6.42 10.56
C PHE A 44 8.10 7.50 9.74
N LEU A 45 7.43 8.00 8.71
CA LEU A 45 7.89 9.18 7.99
C LEU A 45 7.37 10.44 8.69
N THR A 46 8.28 11.36 8.99
CA THR A 46 7.98 12.65 9.63
C THR A 46 8.59 13.80 8.84
N LYS A 47 8.22 15.04 9.21
CA LYS A 47 8.86 16.25 8.65
C LYS A 47 10.36 16.36 8.93
N HIS A 48 10.87 15.61 9.92
CA HIS A 48 12.27 15.65 10.35
C HIS A 48 13.11 14.47 9.85
N GLY A 49 12.47 13.43 9.31
CA GLY A 49 13.15 12.21 8.89
C GLY A 49 12.31 10.96 9.09
N ILE A 50 12.96 9.79 9.07
CA ILE A 50 12.35 8.50 9.40
C ILE A 50 12.58 8.23 10.89
N ILE A 51 11.53 7.86 11.62
CA ILE A 51 11.66 7.29 12.97
C ILE A 51 11.57 5.77 12.82
N GLN A 52 12.63 5.07 13.23
CA GLN A 52 12.64 3.62 13.34
C GLN A 52 12.38 3.24 14.79
N ILE A 53 11.34 2.43 15.03
CA ILE A 53 11.03 1.83 16.32
C ILE A 53 11.35 0.34 16.25
N ASP A 54 12.16 -0.13 17.19
CA ASP A 54 12.50 -1.55 17.32
C ASP A 54 11.55 -2.29 18.28
N SER A 55 11.82 -3.58 18.50
CA SER A 55 11.03 -4.42 19.42
C SER A 55 11.12 -3.99 20.88
N SER A 56 12.11 -3.16 21.25
CA SER A 56 12.23 -2.57 22.60
C SER A 56 11.40 -1.28 22.76
N LEU A 57 10.69 -0.86 21.70
CA LEU A 57 9.95 0.41 21.63
C LEU A 57 10.83 1.65 21.71
N THR A 58 12.14 1.50 21.48
CA THR A 58 13.06 2.63 21.40
C THR A 58 13.02 3.21 19.99
N GLY A 59 12.82 4.52 19.89
CA GLY A 59 12.79 5.25 18.63
C GLY A 59 14.16 5.84 18.28
N THR A 60 14.68 5.55 17.08
CA THR A 60 15.84 6.23 16.50
C THR A 60 15.39 7.12 15.35
N VAL A 61 15.88 8.37 15.31
CA VAL A 61 15.56 9.32 14.23
C VAL A 61 16.68 9.29 13.19
N HIS A 62 16.30 9.02 11.95
CA HIS A 62 17.16 9.04 10.77
C HIS A 62 16.84 10.28 9.94
N PRO A 63 17.69 11.32 9.95
CA PRO A 63 17.43 12.55 9.21
C PRO A 63 17.39 12.29 7.71
N LEU A 64 16.54 13.03 7.01
CA LEU A 64 16.38 12.95 5.56
C LEU A 64 16.89 14.24 4.90
N PRO A 65 17.39 14.17 3.65
CA PRO A 65 17.96 15.34 2.96
C PRO A 65 16.90 16.41 2.63
N LYS A 66 15.63 16.00 2.51
CA LYS A 66 14.49 16.89 2.28
C LYS A 66 13.20 16.24 2.78
N GLN A 67 12.08 16.94 2.60
CA GLN A 67 10.77 16.42 2.96
C GLN A 67 10.24 15.45 1.91
N TYR A 68 9.75 14.29 2.36
CA TYR A 68 9.07 13.30 1.54
C TYR A 68 7.61 13.18 1.99
N GLN A 69 6.71 12.87 1.06
CA GLN A 69 5.27 12.80 1.30
C GLN A 69 4.77 11.38 1.55
N GLU A 70 5.47 10.37 1.02
CA GLU A 70 5.08 8.96 1.13
C GLU A 70 6.29 8.06 1.38
N LEU A 71 6.08 7.00 2.16
CA LEU A 71 7.04 5.92 2.43
C LEU A 71 6.37 4.58 2.08
N LYS A 72 7.07 3.71 1.34
CA LYS A 72 6.69 2.30 1.16
C LYS A 72 7.90 1.40 1.34
N TRP A 73 7.69 0.27 1.99
CA TRP A 73 8.72 -0.74 2.18
C TRP A 73 8.31 -2.01 1.41
N TYR A 74 9.12 -2.36 0.42
CA TYR A 74 9.01 -3.55 -0.41
C TYR A 74 10.31 -4.39 -0.30
N SER A 75 11.02 -4.65 -1.39
CA SER A 75 12.38 -5.20 -1.31
C SER A 75 13.37 -4.14 -0.80
N HIS A 76 13.08 -2.87 -1.09
CA HIS A 76 13.77 -1.68 -0.59
C HIS A 76 12.77 -0.74 0.10
N ILE A 77 13.28 0.30 0.76
CA ILE A 77 12.45 1.39 1.27
C ILE A 77 12.46 2.52 0.24
N PHE A 78 11.27 2.95 -0.18
CA PHE A 78 11.07 4.00 -1.15
C PHE A 78 10.44 5.21 -0.45
N LEU A 79 11.06 6.37 -0.60
CA LEU A 79 10.49 7.65 -0.18
C LEU A 79 10.17 8.47 -1.42
N LEU A 80 8.98 9.05 -1.45
CA LEU A 80 8.51 9.84 -2.58
C LEU A 80 8.43 11.32 -2.20
N SER A 81 9.00 12.18 -3.04
CA SER A 81 8.74 13.62 -3.05
C SER A 81 8.11 14.01 -4.40
N PRO A 82 7.63 15.25 -4.56
CA PRO A 82 7.04 15.70 -5.84
C PRO A 82 7.98 15.56 -7.05
N ASP A 83 9.28 15.52 -6.83
CA ASP A 83 10.33 15.61 -7.84
C ASP A 83 11.33 14.44 -7.80
N GLU A 84 11.22 13.48 -6.88
CA GLU A 84 12.13 12.34 -6.81
C GLU A 84 11.57 11.12 -6.05
N VAL A 85 12.16 9.96 -6.30
CA VAL A 85 12.05 8.79 -5.43
C VAL A 85 13.41 8.47 -4.83
N LEU A 86 13.55 8.52 -3.50
CA LEU A 86 14.74 8.05 -2.80
C LEU A 86 14.60 6.56 -2.48
N ILE A 87 15.66 5.79 -2.73
CA ILE A 87 15.73 4.35 -2.46
C ILE A 87 16.71 4.12 -1.32
N LEU A 88 16.25 3.51 -0.23
CA LEU A 88 17.05 3.20 0.95
C LEU A 88 17.19 1.68 1.14
N ALA A 89 18.34 1.29 1.69
CA ALA A 89 18.58 -0.07 2.15
C ALA A 89 17.71 -0.38 3.38
N PRO A 90 16.94 -1.48 3.38
CA PRO A 90 16.05 -1.82 4.49
C PRO A 90 16.73 -1.93 5.87
N GLU A 91 17.96 -2.43 5.90
CA GLU A 91 18.63 -2.74 7.17
C GLU A 91 19.33 -1.54 7.80
N SER A 92 19.86 -0.64 6.98
CA SER A 92 20.69 0.50 7.43
C SER A 92 20.02 1.86 7.23
N LEU A 93 18.91 1.93 6.49
CA LEU A 93 18.27 3.17 6.04
C LEU A 93 19.22 4.11 5.27
N THR A 94 20.33 3.59 4.75
CA THR A 94 21.27 4.35 3.93
C THR A 94 20.77 4.45 2.50
N THR A 95 20.98 5.59 1.86
CA THR A 95 20.65 5.80 0.46
C THR A 95 21.41 4.81 -0.43
N ILE A 96 20.66 4.08 -1.25
CA ILE A 96 21.18 3.25 -2.34
C ILE A 96 21.22 4.07 -3.62
N ASP A 97 20.10 4.73 -3.96
CA ASP A 97 19.96 5.48 -5.21
C ASP A 97 18.80 6.50 -5.10
N ALA A 98 18.67 7.36 -6.10
CA ALA A 98 17.55 8.29 -6.26
C ALA A 98 17.11 8.39 -7.72
N ILE A 99 15.81 8.31 -7.96
CA ILE A 99 15.21 8.46 -9.29
C ILE A 99 14.60 9.85 -9.38
N ALA A 100 15.20 10.73 -10.20
CA ALA A 100 14.64 12.05 -10.47
C ALA A 100 13.30 11.94 -11.25
N LEU A 101 12.30 12.67 -10.77
CA LEU A 101 10.99 12.83 -11.40
C LEU A 101 10.84 14.28 -11.90
N ARG A 102 9.82 14.50 -12.73
CA ARG A 102 9.33 15.86 -12.97
C ARG A 102 8.43 16.24 -11.83
N GLU A 103 8.47 17.48 -11.36
CA GLU A 103 7.58 17.96 -10.30
C GLU A 103 6.11 17.63 -10.61
N GLY A 104 5.41 17.00 -9.67
CA GLY A 104 4.02 16.57 -9.83
C GLY A 104 3.46 15.87 -8.60
N ASP A 105 2.17 15.53 -8.68
CA ASP A 105 1.48 14.77 -7.63
C ASP A 105 1.57 13.27 -7.93
N TYR A 106 2.41 12.58 -7.15
CA TYR A 106 2.68 11.17 -7.32
C TYR A 106 2.28 10.35 -6.08
N HIS A 107 2.00 9.07 -6.31
CA HIS A 107 1.86 8.06 -5.26
C HIS A 107 2.62 6.77 -5.61
N LEU A 108 3.13 6.08 -4.59
CA LEU A 108 3.77 4.78 -4.75
C LEU A 108 2.70 3.67 -4.83
N LEU A 109 2.66 2.94 -5.95
CA LEU A 109 1.70 1.84 -6.13
C LEU A 109 2.25 0.48 -5.71
N GLY A 110 3.53 0.24 -5.96
CA GLY A 110 4.12 -1.08 -5.72
C GLY A 110 5.42 -1.31 -6.45
N GLU A 111 6.07 -2.41 -6.08
CA GLU A 111 7.26 -2.93 -6.72
C GLU A 111 6.96 -4.31 -7.32
N ALA A 112 7.45 -4.57 -8.52
CA ALA A 112 7.46 -5.92 -9.09
C ALA A 112 8.66 -6.11 -10.00
N ARG A 113 9.40 -7.20 -9.78
CA ARG A 113 10.65 -7.53 -10.50
C ARG A 113 11.71 -6.44 -10.26
N ASP A 114 12.20 -5.79 -11.32
CA ASP A 114 13.17 -4.68 -11.28
C ASP A 114 12.45 -3.34 -11.60
N ARG A 115 11.22 -3.18 -11.11
CA ARG A 115 10.40 -2.00 -11.45
C ARG A 115 9.64 -1.46 -10.27
N LEU A 116 9.71 -0.15 -10.12
CA LEU A 116 8.82 0.63 -9.27
C LEU A 116 7.66 1.18 -10.10
N TYR A 117 6.45 1.05 -9.60
CA TYR A 117 5.26 1.61 -10.20
C TYR A 117 4.78 2.79 -9.39
N ILE A 118 4.59 3.91 -10.08
CA ILE A 118 4.04 5.14 -9.51
C ILE A 118 2.74 5.52 -10.21
N LEU A 119 1.85 6.15 -9.47
CA LEU A 119 0.65 6.79 -9.96
C LEU A 119 0.90 8.29 -10.03
N GLU A 120 0.72 8.89 -11.20
CA GLU A 120 0.72 10.34 -11.38
C GLU A 120 -0.74 10.81 -11.49
N SER A 121 -1.13 11.72 -10.62
CA SER A 121 -2.47 12.33 -10.55
C SER A 121 -2.50 13.62 -11.37
N GLY A 122 -3.33 13.66 -12.41
CA GLY A 122 -3.70 14.88 -13.13
C GLY A 122 -5.17 15.26 -12.87
N ILE A 123 -5.60 16.41 -13.39
CA ILE A 123 -6.95 16.96 -13.19
C ILE A 123 -8.03 15.95 -13.61
N ASP A 124 -7.92 15.39 -14.82
CA ASP A 124 -8.93 14.46 -15.39
C ASP A 124 -8.37 13.08 -15.75
N THR A 125 -7.08 12.85 -15.50
CA THR A 125 -6.44 11.59 -15.85
C THR A 125 -5.50 11.16 -14.77
N ARG A 126 -5.41 9.85 -14.59
CA ARG A 126 -4.38 9.23 -13.77
C ARG A 126 -3.50 8.37 -14.64
N ARG A 127 -2.23 8.28 -14.29
CA ARG A 127 -1.25 7.58 -15.13
C ARG A 127 -0.41 6.68 -14.28
N ILE A 128 -0.33 5.43 -14.69
CA ILE A 128 0.59 4.48 -14.09
C ILE A 128 1.88 4.51 -14.91
N THR A 129 3.00 4.73 -14.24
CA THR A 129 4.33 4.73 -14.84
C THR A 129 5.19 3.66 -14.16
N ALA A 130 5.86 2.83 -14.96
CA ALA A 130 6.85 1.88 -14.48
C ALA A 130 8.26 2.44 -14.70
N LEU A 131 9.02 2.54 -13.61
CA LEU A 131 10.41 2.98 -13.58
C LEU A 131 11.29 1.76 -13.33
N SER A 132 12.37 1.61 -14.10
CA SER A 132 13.38 0.57 -13.83
C SER A 132 14.19 0.99 -12.62
N LEU A 133 14.37 0.09 -11.65
CA LEU A 133 15.19 0.39 -10.46
C LEU A 133 16.67 0.45 -10.85
N SER A 134 17.11 -0.43 -11.76
CA SER A 134 18.50 -0.46 -12.26
C SER A 134 18.94 0.77 -13.05
N SER A 135 18.02 1.49 -13.71
CA SER A 135 18.38 2.62 -14.59
C SER A 135 17.70 3.94 -14.23
N GLY A 136 16.74 3.93 -13.30
CA GLY A 136 15.84 5.05 -13.03
C GLY A 136 14.94 5.45 -14.19
N LYS A 137 15.07 4.82 -15.37
CA LYS A 137 14.36 5.24 -16.58
C LYS A 137 12.94 4.69 -16.62
N ARG A 138 12.06 5.46 -17.26
CA ARG A 138 10.72 5.03 -17.61
C ARG A 138 10.75 3.88 -18.60
N VAL A 139 10.22 2.72 -18.21
CA VAL A 139 10.12 1.51 -19.04
C VAL A 139 8.73 1.37 -19.67
N ALA A 140 7.69 1.74 -18.93
CA ALA A 140 6.32 1.69 -19.41
C ALA A 140 5.49 2.82 -18.81
N ARG A 141 4.40 3.19 -19.49
CA ARG A 141 3.47 4.22 -19.06
C ARG A 141 2.11 4.00 -19.70
N ARG A 142 1.04 4.24 -18.95
CA ARG A 142 -0.32 4.24 -19.47
C ARG A 142 -1.19 5.24 -18.74
N THR A 143 -2.01 5.96 -19.52
CA THR A 143 -2.99 6.92 -19.02
C THR A 143 -4.36 6.24 -18.90
N PHE A 144 -5.09 6.58 -17.84
CA PHE A 144 -6.43 6.12 -17.53
C PHE A 144 -7.31 7.33 -17.19
N TYR A 145 -8.53 7.35 -17.72
CA TYR A 145 -9.50 8.42 -17.47
C TYR A 145 -10.33 8.16 -16.21
N ASP A 146 -10.65 6.88 -15.92
CA ASP A 146 -11.55 6.49 -14.83
C ASP A 146 -10.87 5.55 -13.82
N LEU A 147 -9.62 5.82 -13.45
CA LEU A 147 -8.87 4.95 -12.54
C LEU A 147 -9.19 5.27 -11.07
N ASP A 148 -9.94 4.40 -10.42
CA ASP A 148 -10.22 4.52 -8.98
C ASP A 148 -8.99 4.15 -8.15
N SER A 149 -8.43 2.96 -8.42
CA SER A 149 -7.29 2.40 -7.68
C SER A 149 -6.55 1.34 -8.51
N ALA A 150 -5.30 1.08 -8.16
CA ALA A 150 -4.49 0.02 -8.75
C ALA A 150 -3.65 -0.68 -7.67
N TRP A 151 -3.36 -1.97 -7.89
CA TRP A 151 -2.49 -2.76 -7.04
C TRP A 151 -1.48 -3.50 -7.90
N ILE A 152 -0.21 -3.42 -7.51
CA ILE A 152 0.87 -4.15 -8.17
C ILE A 152 0.99 -5.52 -7.51
N LEU A 153 0.97 -6.56 -8.33
CA LEU A 153 1.26 -7.93 -7.95
C LEU A 153 2.57 -8.37 -8.64
N PRO A 154 3.21 -9.48 -8.21
CA PRO A 154 4.52 -9.88 -8.72
C PRO A 154 4.63 -10.04 -10.24
N ASP A 155 3.52 -10.35 -10.92
CA ASP A 155 3.48 -10.64 -12.35
C ASP A 155 2.41 -9.88 -13.13
N ARG A 156 1.61 -9.03 -12.47
CA ARG A 156 0.49 -8.31 -13.08
C ARG A 156 0.07 -7.09 -12.26
N ILE A 157 -0.83 -6.30 -12.82
CA ILE A 157 -1.42 -5.13 -12.17
C ILE A 157 -2.93 -5.34 -12.12
N VAL A 158 -3.52 -5.21 -10.93
CA VAL A 158 -4.98 -5.18 -10.78
C VAL A 158 -5.42 -3.73 -10.84
N ILE A 159 -6.39 -3.45 -11.68
CA ILE A 159 -6.89 -2.11 -11.99
C ILE A 159 -8.38 -2.06 -11.67
N ARG A 160 -8.78 -1.13 -10.84
CA ARG A 160 -10.18 -0.80 -10.61
C ARG A 160 -10.53 0.46 -11.38
N ARG A 161 -11.53 0.35 -12.26
CA ARG A 161 -12.03 1.48 -13.05
C ARG A 161 -13.54 1.51 -13.00
N ASP A 162 -14.10 2.50 -12.30
CA ASP A 162 -15.55 2.69 -12.16
C ASP A 162 -16.26 1.38 -11.73
N THR A 163 -16.98 0.75 -12.65
CA THR A 163 -17.76 -0.49 -12.44
C THR A 163 -17.06 -1.75 -12.96
N ALA A 164 -15.75 -1.68 -13.21
CA ALA A 164 -14.95 -2.77 -13.75
C ALA A 164 -13.69 -3.04 -12.93
N LEU A 165 -13.39 -4.32 -12.80
CA LEU A 165 -12.12 -4.83 -12.31
C LEU A 165 -11.36 -5.44 -13.48
N MET A 166 -10.12 -5.04 -13.64
CA MET A 166 -9.29 -5.37 -14.79
C MET A 166 -7.92 -5.87 -14.33
N ILE A 167 -7.28 -6.68 -15.15
CA ILE A 167 -5.87 -7.02 -15.01
C ILE A 167 -5.13 -6.43 -16.18
N CYS A 168 -3.96 -5.87 -15.90
CA CYS A 168 -3.00 -5.46 -16.89
C CYS A 168 -1.68 -6.19 -16.68
N ASP A 169 -0.94 -6.44 -17.76
CA ASP A 169 0.45 -6.92 -17.65
C ASP A 169 1.37 -5.84 -17.04
N LEU A 170 2.53 -6.26 -16.55
CA LEU A 170 3.54 -5.37 -15.97
C LEU A 170 4.14 -4.37 -16.98
N ASN A 171 3.91 -4.55 -18.28
CA ASN A 171 4.33 -3.62 -19.33
C ASN A 171 3.24 -2.60 -19.67
N LEU A 172 2.10 -2.63 -18.98
CA LEU A 172 0.93 -1.79 -19.18
C LEU A 172 0.29 -1.92 -20.58
N LYS A 173 0.54 -3.01 -21.30
CA LYS A 173 0.08 -3.17 -22.70
C LYS A 173 -1.24 -3.93 -22.77
N ASN A 174 -1.24 -5.15 -22.25
CA ASN A 174 -2.40 -6.03 -22.36
C ASN A 174 -3.30 -5.85 -21.14
N GLU A 175 -4.53 -5.41 -21.36
CA GLU A 175 -5.54 -5.24 -20.32
C GLU A 175 -6.73 -6.16 -20.61
N ARG A 176 -7.26 -6.82 -19.58
CA ARG A 176 -8.47 -7.65 -19.67
C ARG A 176 -9.43 -7.34 -18.54
N ASN A 177 -10.73 -7.38 -18.84
CA ASN A 177 -11.77 -7.32 -17.81
C ASN A 177 -11.83 -8.68 -17.09
N ILE A 178 -12.00 -8.65 -15.77
CA ILE A 178 -12.10 -9.82 -14.90
C ILE A 178 -13.52 -9.92 -14.36
N ALA A 179 -14.08 -8.80 -13.92
CA ALA A 179 -15.38 -8.73 -13.28
C ALA A 179 -16.00 -7.35 -13.47
N ARG A 180 -17.34 -7.32 -13.53
CA ARG A 180 -18.11 -6.11 -13.26
C ARG A 180 -18.35 -6.00 -11.77
N ILE A 181 -18.15 -4.81 -11.22
CA ILE A 181 -18.29 -4.52 -9.80
C ILE A 181 -19.13 -3.26 -9.61
N SER A 182 -19.78 -3.13 -8.45
CA SER A 182 -20.48 -1.89 -8.08
C SER A 182 -19.48 -0.87 -7.50
N LYS A 183 -19.81 0.42 -7.53
CA LYS A 183 -18.96 1.47 -6.91
C LYS A 183 -18.75 1.24 -5.40
N SER A 184 -19.74 0.66 -4.72
CA SER A 184 -19.67 0.33 -3.29
C SER A 184 -18.85 -0.93 -2.97
N THR A 185 -18.48 -1.70 -4.00
CA THR A 185 -17.73 -2.95 -3.82
C THR A 185 -16.35 -2.66 -3.26
N LYS A 186 -15.95 -3.41 -2.22
CA LYS A 186 -14.57 -3.41 -1.73
C LYS A 186 -13.78 -4.51 -2.44
N VAL A 187 -12.54 -4.21 -2.81
CA VAL A 187 -11.70 -5.11 -3.58
C VAL A 187 -10.36 -5.23 -2.86
N PHE A 188 -9.88 -6.46 -2.71
CA PHE A 188 -8.62 -6.76 -2.04
C PHE A 188 -7.81 -7.78 -2.85
N PRO A 189 -6.48 -7.61 -2.97
CA PRO A 189 -5.61 -8.70 -3.38
C PRO A 189 -5.80 -9.93 -2.48
N TYR A 190 -5.87 -11.11 -3.07
CA TYR A 190 -5.99 -12.38 -2.36
C TYR A 190 -4.99 -13.40 -2.94
N GLN A 191 -4.55 -14.38 -2.14
CA GLN A 191 -3.40 -15.24 -2.46
C GLN A 191 -3.47 -15.86 -3.87
N ASP A 192 -4.66 -16.28 -4.29
CA ASP A 192 -4.89 -16.93 -5.58
C ASP A 192 -5.82 -16.15 -6.51
N GLY A 193 -5.96 -14.83 -6.28
CA GLY A 193 -6.90 -14.03 -7.04
C GLY A 193 -7.20 -12.65 -6.45
N ILE A 194 -8.45 -12.26 -6.59
CA ILE A 194 -8.96 -10.98 -6.11
C ILE A 194 -10.23 -11.26 -5.34
N LEU A 195 -10.24 -10.81 -4.09
CA LEU A 195 -11.41 -10.88 -3.24
C LEU A 195 -12.28 -9.65 -3.50
N ILE A 196 -13.53 -9.91 -3.82
CA ILE A 196 -14.57 -8.91 -4.06
C ILE A 196 -15.60 -9.04 -2.94
N CYS A 197 -15.88 -7.92 -2.26
CA CYS A 197 -16.86 -7.85 -1.18
C CYS A 197 -17.95 -6.84 -1.53
N ASP A 198 -19.16 -7.34 -1.78
CA ASP A 198 -20.29 -6.53 -2.21
C ASP A 198 -21.56 -6.89 -1.41
N GLY A 199 -22.01 -5.99 -0.55
CA GLY A 199 -23.35 -6.07 0.07
C GLY A 199 -23.71 -7.37 0.80
N GLY A 200 -22.72 -8.10 1.36
CA GLY A 200 -22.94 -9.40 1.99
C GLY A 200 -22.65 -10.61 1.10
N ARG A 201 -22.06 -10.39 -0.07
CA ARG A 201 -21.45 -11.41 -0.90
C ARG A 201 -19.93 -11.26 -0.91
N LEU A 202 -19.25 -12.39 -0.81
CA LEU A 202 -17.81 -12.51 -0.96
C LEU A 202 -17.55 -13.41 -2.15
N GLU A 203 -16.78 -12.93 -3.10
CA GLU A 203 -16.39 -13.70 -4.28
C GLU A 203 -14.88 -13.63 -4.44
N VAL A 204 -14.24 -14.78 -4.63
CA VAL A 204 -12.82 -14.84 -5.01
C VAL A 204 -12.78 -15.09 -6.50
N TYR A 205 -12.34 -14.09 -7.25
CA TYR A 205 -12.05 -14.21 -8.67
C TYR A 205 -10.62 -14.65 -8.84
N GLY A 206 -10.41 -15.74 -9.57
CA GLY A 206 -9.10 -16.02 -10.12
C GLY A 206 -8.68 -14.92 -11.08
N TYR A 207 -7.37 -14.77 -11.27
CA TYR A 207 -6.87 -13.72 -12.14
C TYR A 207 -7.27 -13.93 -13.61
N GLY A 208 -7.74 -15.12 -14.01
CA GLY A 208 -8.30 -15.40 -15.34
C GLY A 208 -9.70 -14.84 -15.56
N GLY A 209 -10.37 -14.33 -14.51
CA GLY A 209 -11.79 -13.93 -14.56
C GLY A 209 -12.75 -15.03 -14.10
N GLU A 210 -12.24 -16.24 -13.84
CA GLU A 210 -13.04 -17.33 -13.31
C GLU A 210 -13.37 -17.10 -11.84
N ILE A 211 -14.57 -17.49 -11.42
CA ILE A 211 -14.96 -17.43 -10.02
C ILE A 211 -14.52 -18.72 -9.34
N ARG A 212 -13.64 -18.58 -8.35
CA ARG A 212 -13.05 -19.71 -7.62
C ARG A 212 -13.84 -20.08 -6.38
N SER A 213 -14.39 -19.09 -5.70
CA SER A 213 -15.18 -19.29 -4.48
C SER A 213 -16.22 -18.19 -4.33
N ARG A 214 -17.34 -18.53 -3.69
CA ARG A 214 -18.43 -17.62 -3.34
C ARG A 214 -18.96 -17.96 -1.95
N ALA A 215 -19.20 -16.93 -1.15
CA ALA A 215 -19.89 -17.04 0.11
C ALA A 215 -20.88 -15.88 0.29
N SER A 216 -22.00 -16.17 0.93
CA SER A 216 -22.93 -15.16 1.42
C SER A 216 -22.71 -14.98 2.92
N VAL A 217 -22.46 -13.75 3.35
CA VAL A 217 -22.14 -13.40 4.75
C VAL A 217 -22.92 -12.15 5.15
N ARG A 218 -23.32 -12.06 6.42
CA ARG A 218 -24.01 -10.86 6.91
C ARG A 218 -23.01 -9.75 7.30
N LYS A 219 -21.85 -10.15 7.80
CA LYS A 219 -20.70 -9.29 8.10
C LYS A 219 -19.41 -10.02 7.76
N TYR A 220 -18.36 -9.26 7.46
CA TYR A 220 -17.02 -9.82 7.23
C TYR A 220 -15.96 -8.96 7.93
N LEU A 221 -14.90 -9.61 8.38
CA LEU A 221 -13.66 -8.97 8.80
C LEU A 221 -12.53 -9.51 7.92
N ILE A 222 -11.82 -8.58 7.28
CA ILE A 222 -10.64 -8.89 6.46
C ILE A 222 -9.44 -8.34 7.20
N ARG A 223 -8.50 -9.23 7.56
CA ARG A 223 -7.18 -8.82 8.01
C ARG A 223 -6.29 -8.67 6.76
N PRO A 224 -5.77 -7.48 6.45
CA PRO A 224 -4.80 -7.31 5.37
C PRO A 224 -3.62 -8.29 5.52
N GLY A 225 -3.28 -9.00 4.45
CA GLY A 225 -2.21 -10.01 4.45
C GLY A 225 -2.55 -11.37 5.08
N SER A 226 -3.77 -11.55 5.61
CA SER A 226 -4.24 -12.85 6.09
C SER A 226 -4.73 -13.71 4.92
N ARG A 227 -4.41 -15.01 4.96
CA ARG A 227 -4.99 -16.03 4.06
C ARG A 227 -6.47 -16.30 4.37
N PHE A 228 -6.90 -15.93 5.57
CA PHE A 228 -8.23 -16.20 6.08
C PHE A 228 -9.09 -14.96 6.03
N LEU A 229 -10.31 -15.13 5.53
CA LEU A 229 -11.40 -14.20 5.68
C LEU A 229 -12.34 -14.73 6.76
N ILE A 230 -12.78 -13.83 7.65
CA ILE A 230 -13.75 -14.19 8.68
C ILE A 230 -15.11 -13.64 8.26
N GLY A 231 -16.01 -14.53 7.83
CA GLY A 231 -17.42 -14.26 7.61
C GLY A 231 -18.23 -14.58 8.86
N PHE A 232 -19.23 -13.75 9.17
CA PHE A 232 -20.20 -14.01 10.22
C PHE A 232 -21.58 -14.25 9.60
N ASP A 233 -22.17 -15.41 9.86
CA ASP A 233 -23.58 -15.70 9.59
C ASP A 233 -24.23 -16.37 10.79
N ARG A 234 -25.32 -15.77 11.31
CA ARG A 234 -26.13 -16.28 12.45
C ARG A 234 -25.30 -16.91 13.59
N GLU A 235 -24.28 -16.18 14.07
CA GLU A 235 -23.35 -16.59 15.15
C GLU A 235 -22.36 -17.72 14.81
N ARG A 236 -22.32 -18.18 13.56
CA ARG A 236 -21.30 -19.10 13.05
C ARG A 236 -20.15 -18.32 12.42
N LEU A 237 -18.94 -18.61 12.90
CA LEU A 237 -17.69 -18.16 12.32
C LEU A 237 -17.43 -19.02 11.06
N MET A 238 -17.40 -18.39 9.89
CA MET A 238 -16.93 -19.02 8.67
C MET A 238 -15.52 -18.49 8.38
N VAL A 239 -14.54 -19.39 8.45
CA VAL A 239 -13.20 -19.12 7.95
C VAL A 239 -13.20 -19.52 6.48
N VAL A 240 -13.11 -18.52 5.59
CA VAL A 240 -12.96 -18.71 4.14
C VAL A 240 -11.50 -18.51 3.76
#